data_AF-A0A7S2LX66-F1
#
_entry.id   AF-A0A7S2LX66-F1
#
_cell.length_a   1.000
_cell.length_b   1.000
_cell.length_c   1.000
_cell.angle_alpha   90.00
_cell.angle_beta   90.00
_cell.angle_gamma   90.00
#
_symmetry.space_group_name_H-M   'P 1'
#
loop_
_entity.id
_entity.type
_entity.pdbx_description
1 polymer ?
#
loop_
_entity_poly.entity_id
_entity_poly.type
_entity_poly.pdbx_seq_one_letter_code
_entity_poly.pdbx_strand_id
1 'polypeptide(L)'
;RWRVSAALTNYSAPLGLRYVSNGGSDLKAARQTLREQRERLNQPTEYDLRYVRTGRGNIAEDRVANAASRLNAYAGKAVVKRVKYADVPGSTREQALKNGDSEEDPLLTTTIFVKGGVQK
;
A
#
# COMPACT_ATOMS: atom_id res chain seq x y z
N ARG A 1 17.99 4.63 -0.55
CA ARG A 1 16.72 4.46 0.19
C ARG A 1 16.44 5.77 0.91
N TRP A 2 15.18 6.16 1.04
CA TRP A 2 14.76 7.41 1.65
C TRP A 2 13.96 7.08 2.91
N ARG A 3 14.40 7.55 4.07
CA ARG A 3 13.68 7.40 5.33
C ARG A 3 12.57 8.45 5.38
N VAL A 4 11.34 8.03 5.64
CA VAL A 4 10.17 8.93 5.67
C VAL A 4 9.42 8.75 6.98
N SER A 5 8.97 9.87 7.53
CA SER A 5 8.05 9.95 8.66
C SER A 5 6.72 10.53 8.19
N ALA A 6 5.61 9.87 8.51
CA ALA A 6 4.27 10.36 8.26
C ALA A 6 3.34 10.00 9.41
N ALA A 7 2.33 10.83 9.68
CA ALA A 7 1.38 10.59 10.76
C ALA A 7 -0.06 10.56 10.21
N LEU A 8 -0.85 9.61 10.71
CA LEU A 8 -2.29 9.57 10.43
C LEU A 8 -2.97 10.67 11.26
N THR A 9 -3.66 11.60 10.62
CA THR A 9 -4.30 12.73 11.33
C THR A 9 -5.78 12.48 11.62
N ASN A 10 -6.43 11.57 10.88
CA ASN A 10 -7.84 11.24 11.08
C ASN A 10 -8.12 9.78 10.68
N TYR A 11 -9.07 9.15 11.38
CA TYR A 11 -9.59 7.83 11.05
C TYR A 11 -11.08 7.74 11.42
N SER A 12 -11.93 7.64 10.39
CA SER A 12 -13.39 7.60 10.53
C SER A 12 -14.01 6.53 9.63
N ALA A 13 -15.20 6.05 10.02
CA ALA A 13 -15.96 5.03 9.29
C ALA A 13 -17.32 5.62 8.85
N PRO A 14 -17.36 6.47 7.81
CA PRO A 14 -18.56 7.22 7.43
C PRO A 14 -19.72 6.32 6.98
N LEU A 15 -19.41 5.17 6.39
CA LEU A 15 -20.40 4.17 5.98
C LEU A 15 -20.84 3.23 7.13
N GLY A 16 -20.34 3.46 8.35
CA GLY A 16 -20.67 2.70 9.54
C GLY A 16 -19.67 1.58 9.89
N LEU A 17 -19.74 1.12 11.14
CA LEU A 17 -18.81 0.16 11.75
C LEU A 17 -18.75 -1.20 11.04
N ARG A 18 -19.83 -1.61 10.36
CA ARG A 18 -19.93 -2.91 9.67
C ARG A 18 -18.90 -3.10 8.54
N TYR A 19 -18.29 -2.02 8.07
CA TYR A 19 -17.27 -2.04 7.00
C TYR A 19 -15.84 -1.89 7.51
N VAL A 20 -15.65 -1.72 8.82
CA VAL A 20 -14.32 -1.59 9.44
C VAL A 20 -13.64 -2.96 9.58
N SER A 21 -14.43 -4.03 9.58
CA SER A 21 -13.97 -5.43 9.64
C SER A 21 -14.74 -6.32 8.66
N ASN A 22 -14.32 -7.59 8.53
CA ASN A 22 -14.89 -8.55 7.58
C ASN A 22 -16.43 -8.61 7.67
N GLY A 23 -17.13 -8.78 6.54
CA GLY A 23 -18.57 -8.60 6.32
C GLY A 23 -19.56 -9.44 7.16
N GLY A 24 -19.10 -10.15 8.20
CA GLY A 24 -19.93 -10.76 9.24
C GLY A 24 -19.56 -10.32 10.67
N SER A 25 -18.78 -9.27 10.83
CA SER A 25 -18.05 -8.98 12.06
C SER A 25 -18.92 -8.50 13.22
N ASP A 26 -18.73 -9.18 14.35
CA ASP A 26 -18.97 -8.70 15.70
C ASP A 26 -18.60 -7.21 15.82
N LEU A 27 -19.57 -6.36 16.18
CA LEU A 27 -19.39 -4.92 16.39
C LEU A 27 -18.26 -4.62 17.37
N LYS A 28 -17.92 -5.56 18.27
CA LYS A 28 -16.78 -5.47 19.17
C LYS A 28 -15.46 -5.40 18.43
N ALA A 29 -15.26 -6.21 17.39
CA ALA A 29 -14.03 -6.20 16.59
C ALA A 29 -13.88 -4.89 15.79
N ALA A 30 -14.96 -4.41 15.18
CA ALA A 30 -14.96 -3.13 14.48
C ALA A 30 -14.63 -1.96 15.42
N ARG A 31 -15.23 -1.94 16.63
CA ARG A 31 -14.94 -0.93 17.67
C ARG A 31 -13.49 -1.02 18.16
N GLN A 32 -12.97 -2.23 18.32
CA GLN A 32 -11.59 -2.47 18.69
C GLN A 32 -10.63 -1.87 17.65
N THR A 33 -10.80 -2.20 16.37
CA THR A 33 -10.00 -1.65 15.27
C THR A 33 -10.04 -0.12 15.28
N LEU A 34 -11.22 0.48 15.40
CA LEU A 34 -11.35 1.93 15.46
C LEU A 34 -10.62 2.55 16.65
N ARG A 35 -10.69 1.91 17.82
CA ARG A 35 -9.98 2.40 19.00
C ARG A 35 -8.47 2.34 18.79
N GLU A 36 -7.95 1.21 18.32
CA GLU A 36 -6.52 1.04 18.03
C GLU A 36 -6.00 2.01 16.98
N GLN A 37 -6.78 2.29 15.93
CA GLN A 37 -6.40 3.27 14.90
C GLN A 37 -6.44 4.71 15.44
N ARG A 38 -7.39 5.03 16.32
CA ARG A 38 -7.47 6.33 16.99
C ARG A 38 -6.29 6.58 17.93
N GLU A 39 -5.86 5.55 18.66
CA GLU A 39 -4.69 5.63 19.53
C GLU A 39 -3.41 5.95 18.76
N ARG A 40 -3.33 5.56 17.48
CA ARG A 40 -2.20 5.82 16.59
C ARG A 40 -2.25 7.20 15.89
N LEU A 41 -3.32 7.97 16.08
CA LEU A 41 -3.42 9.29 15.46
C LEU A 41 -2.30 10.21 15.95
N ASN A 42 -1.75 11.00 15.03
CA ASN A 42 -0.63 11.92 15.24
C ASN A 42 0.68 11.26 15.72
N GLN A 43 0.73 9.93 15.81
CA GLN A 43 1.97 9.21 16.08
C GLN A 43 2.78 9.08 14.77
N PRO A 44 4.09 9.38 14.78
CA PRO A 44 4.93 9.24 13.61
C PRO A 44 5.06 7.76 13.22
N THR A 45 4.78 7.46 11.97
CA THR A 45 4.99 6.16 11.34
C THR A 45 6.19 6.27 10.40
N GLU A 46 7.23 5.54 10.73
CA GLU A 46 8.48 5.50 9.96
C GLU A 46 8.44 4.39 8.92
N TYR A 47 8.87 4.69 7.70
CA TYR A 47 9.07 3.69 6.65
C TYR A 47 10.13 4.12 5.64
N ASP A 48 10.67 3.14 4.93
CA ASP A 48 11.65 3.38 3.87
C ASP A 48 10.97 3.41 2.50
N LEU A 49 11.34 4.38 1.68
CA LEU A 49 11.05 4.42 0.26
C LEU A 49 12.29 4.11 -0.57
N ARG A 50 12.06 3.47 -1.71
CA ARG A 50 13.05 3.15 -2.72
C ARG A 50 12.68 3.85 -4.03
N TYR A 51 13.72 4.37 -4.66
CA TYR A 51 13.68 4.94 -6.00
C TYR A 51 14.73 4.21 -6.83
N VAL A 52 14.41 3.99 -8.10
CA VAL A 52 15.28 3.31 -9.06
C VAL A 52 15.46 4.19 -10.29
N ARG A 53 16.60 4.03 -10.96
CA ARG A 53 16.84 4.66 -12.26
C ARG A 53 16.23 3.75 -13.33
N THR A 54 15.39 4.32 -14.20
CA THR A 54 14.77 3.59 -15.31
C THR A 54 15.75 3.40 -16.46
N GLY A 55 15.42 2.54 -17.43
CA GLY A 55 16.19 2.35 -18.66
C GLY A 55 16.41 3.64 -19.45
N ARG A 56 15.47 4.60 -19.35
CA ARG A 56 15.59 5.95 -19.92
C ARG A 56 16.46 6.92 -19.11
N GLY A 57 16.99 6.49 -17.97
CA GLY A 57 17.80 7.32 -17.08
C GLY A 57 17.01 8.21 -16.12
N ASN A 58 15.67 8.15 -16.13
CA ASN A 58 14.82 8.88 -15.19
C ASN A 58 14.85 8.24 -13.81
N ILE A 59 14.58 9.02 -12.76
CA ILE A 59 14.36 8.47 -11.41
C ILE A 59 12.87 8.23 -11.20
N ALA A 60 12.52 6.98 -10.89
CA ALA A 60 11.15 6.56 -10.63
C ALA A 60 11.01 5.90 -9.25
N GLU A 61 9.82 5.96 -8.69
CA GLU A 61 9.49 5.28 -7.44
C GLU A 61 9.41 3.76 -7.66
N ASP A 62 10.09 2.95 -6.84
CA ASP A 62 9.88 1.50 -6.79
C ASP A 62 8.54 1.22 -6.09
N ARG A 63 7.44 1.34 -6.85
CA ARG A 63 6.07 1.31 -6.30
C ARG A 63 5.75 -0.02 -5.65
N VAL A 64 6.32 -1.13 -6.13
CA VAL A 64 6.15 -2.46 -5.54
C VAL A 64 6.75 -2.50 -4.14
N ALA A 65 8.02 -2.09 -4.00
CA ALA A 65 8.68 -2.06 -2.70
C ALA A 65 8.01 -1.05 -1.75
N ASN A 66 7.64 0.12 -2.26
CA ASN A 66 7.12 1.22 -1.45
C ASN A 66 5.69 0.98 -0.99
N ALA A 67 4.84 0.38 -1.81
CA ALA A 67 3.50 -0.02 -1.39
C ALA A 67 3.55 -1.02 -0.24
N ALA A 68 4.45 -2.01 -0.33
CA ALA A 68 4.66 -2.97 0.75
C ALA A 68 5.19 -2.30 2.03
N SER A 69 6.20 -1.44 1.89
CA SER A 69 6.81 -0.69 3.00
C SER A 69 5.78 0.15 3.74
N ARG A 70 5.04 1.00 3.03
CA ARG A 70 3.99 1.87 3.59
C ARG A 70 2.92 1.07 4.32
N LEU A 71 2.33 0.06 3.67
CA LEU A 71 1.23 -0.71 4.26
C LEU A 71 1.65 -1.50 5.49
N ASN A 72 2.83 -2.12 5.48
CA ASN A 72 3.34 -2.83 6.64
C ASN A 72 3.62 -1.88 7.81
N ALA A 73 4.15 -0.69 7.53
CA ALA A 73 4.43 0.31 8.56
C ALA A 73 3.14 0.82 9.21
N TYR A 74 2.13 1.22 8.43
CA TYR A 74 0.84 1.66 9.00
C TYR A 74 0.09 0.54 9.73
N ALA A 75 0.21 -0.71 9.27
CA ALA A 75 -0.32 -1.86 10.00
C ALA A 75 0.44 -2.13 11.31
N GLY A 76 1.69 -1.67 11.45
CA GLY A 76 2.60 -1.99 12.55
C GLY A 76 3.08 -3.44 12.55
N LYS A 77 2.84 -4.19 11.46
CA LYS A 77 3.20 -5.59 11.28
C LYS A 77 3.24 -5.95 9.79
N ALA A 78 3.92 -7.04 9.45
CA ALA A 78 4.04 -7.50 8.08
C ALA A 78 2.71 -8.11 7.56
N VAL A 79 1.82 -7.27 7.02
CA VAL A 79 0.52 -7.65 6.44
C VAL A 79 0.57 -7.87 4.93
N VAL A 80 1.55 -7.36 4.22
CA VAL A 80 1.64 -7.55 2.76
C VAL A 80 2.29 -8.90 2.46
N LYS A 81 1.61 -9.74 1.68
CA LYS A 81 2.12 -11.03 1.20
C LYS A 81 2.97 -10.85 -0.04
N ARG A 82 2.47 -10.05 -0.99
CA ARG A 82 3.12 -9.80 -2.28
C ARG A 82 2.57 -8.51 -2.88
N VAL A 83 3.40 -7.79 -3.63
CA VAL A 83 2.96 -6.71 -4.51
C VAL A 83 3.49 -7.00 -5.91
N LYS A 84 2.72 -6.69 -6.93
CA LYS A 84 3.13 -6.83 -8.33
C LYS A 84 2.70 -5.61 -9.12
N TYR A 85 3.46 -5.26 -10.15
CA TYR A 85 2.97 -4.35 -11.17
C TYR A 85 1.75 -4.94 -11.86
N ALA A 86 0.82 -4.09 -12.24
CA ALA A 86 -0.40 -4.48 -12.90
C ALA A 86 -0.63 -3.61 -14.12
N ASP A 87 -0.94 -4.25 -15.23
CA ASP A 87 -1.34 -3.58 -16.45
C ASP A 87 -2.78 -3.08 -16.30
N VAL A 88 -2.97 -1.80 -16.61
CA VAL A 88 -4.29 -1.18 -16.69
C VAL A 88 -4.37 -0.38 -17.99
N PRO A 89 -5.58 -0.09 -18.51
CA PRO A 89 -5.72 0.81 -19.65
C PRO A 89 -4.97 2.12 -19.42
N GLY A 90 -4.03 2.46 -20.32
CA GLY A 90 -3.19 3.66 -20.22
C GLY A 90 -1.90 3.52 -19.38
N SER A 91 -1.64 2.36 -18.78
CA SER A 91 -0.37 2.05 -18.09
C SER A 91 -0.11 0.55 -18.16
N THR A 92 0.43 0.09 -19.30
CA THR A 92 0.81 -1.31 -19.51
C THR A 92 2.32 -1.46 -19.66
N ARG A 93 2.85 -2.65 -19.36
CA ARG A 93 4.25 -3.01 -19.60
C ARG A 93 4.61 -2.85 -21.07
N GLU A 94 3.75 -3.30 -21.99
CA GLU A 94 3.97 -3.16 -23.43
C GLU A 94 4.19 -1.70 -23.84
N GLN A 95 3.37 -0.78 -23.32
CA GLN A 95 3.50 0.65 -23.60
C GLN A 95 4.76 1.24 -22.95
N ALA A 96 5.12 0.81 -21.75
CA ALA A 96 6.35 1.25 -21.09
C ALA A 96 7.59 0.85 -21.92
N LEU A 97 7.65 -0.40 -22.39
CA LEU A 97 8.73 -0.90 -23.25
C LEU A 97 8.81 -0.12 -24.57
N LYS A 98 7.66 0.10 -25.23
CA LYS A 98 7.59 0.95 -26.45
C LYS A 98 8.11 2.36 -26.22
N ASN A 99 7.93 2.89 -25.02
CA ASN A 99 8.39 4.21 -24.62
C ASN A 99 9.87 4.24 -24.18
N GLY A 100 10.58 3.10 -24.18
CA GLY A 100 12.00 3.00 -23.85
C GLY A 100 12.32 2.59 -22.41
N ASP A 101 11.32 2.22 -21.60
CA ASP A 101 11.55 1.62 -20.29
C ASP A 101 12.01 0.15 -20.42
N SER A 102 12.64 -0.38 -19.37
CA SER A 102 13.02 -1.78 -19.22
C SER A 102 11.89 -2.64 -18.66
N GLU A 103 12.03 -3.96 -18.71
CA GLU A 103 11.09 -4.93 -18.09
C GLU A 103 10.99 -4.76 -16.56
N GLU A 104 12.07 -4.30 -15.94
CA GLU A 104 12.16 -4.11 -14.49
C GLU A 104 11.74 -2.71 -14.04
N ASP A 105 11.58 -1.78 -14.99
CA ASP A 105 11.24 -0.41 -14.67
C ASP A 105 9.85 -0.32 -14.01
N PRO A 106 9.65 0.57 -13.02
CA PRO A 106 8.38 0.65 -12.32
C PRO A 106 7.21 1.04 -13.22
N LEU A 107 6.10 0.30 -13.12
CA LEU A 107 4.81 0.76 -13.66
C LEU A 107 4.10 1.67 -12.64
N LEU A 108 3.14 2.46 -13.12
CA LEU A 108 2.34 3.35 -12.28
C LEU A 108 1.39 2.58 -11.35
N THR A 109 0.92 1.42 -11.80
CA THR A 109 -0.13 0.65 -11.10
C THR A 109 0.43 -0.63 -10.50
N THR A 110 -0.05 -0.96 -9.30
CA THR A 110 0.33 -2.17 -8.57
C THR A 110 -0.87 -2.87 -7.98
N THR A 111 -0.87 -4.21 -8.02
CA THR A 111 -1.80 -5.06 -7.27
C THR A 111 -1.15 -5.54 -6.00
N ILE A 112 -1.84 -5.36 -4.87
CA ILE A 112 -1.35 -5.68 -3.53
C ILE A 112 -2.12 -6.90 -3.01
N PHE A 113 -1.38 -7.92 -2.61
CA PHE A 113 -1.91 -9.13 -1.96
C PHE A 113 -1.60 -9.05 -0.48
N VAL A 114 -2.63 -8.95 0.36
CA VAL A 114 -2.50 -8.91 1.82
C VAL A 114 -2.60 -10.31 2.44
N LYS A 115 -1.95 -10.50 3.59
CA LYS A 115 -2.04 -11.68 4.44
C LYS A 115 -3.38 -11.63 5.17
N GLY A 116 -4.35 -12.37 4.68
CA GLY A 116 -5.66 -12.55 5.28
C GLY A 116 -6.36 -13.71 4.57
N GLY A 117 -7.16 -14.48 5.32
CA GLY A 117 -7.99 -15.54 4.74
C GLY A 117 -8.92 -14.93 3.70
N VAL A 118 -8.64 -15.18 2.42
CA VAL A 118 -9.58 -14.87 1.34
C VAL A 118 -10.78 -15.77 1.59
N GLN A 119 -11.88 -15.22 2.12
CA GLN A 119 -13.17 -15.87 1.94
C GLN A 119 -13.42 -15.84 0.44
N LYS A 120 -13.40 -17.04 -0.15
CA LYS A 120 -13.91 -17.30 -1.49
C LYS A 120 -15.39 -16.97 -1.54
#